data_AF-A0A4T0PBQ8-F1
#
_entry.id   AF-A0A4T0PBQ8-F1
#
_cell.length_a   1.000
_cell.length_b   1.000
_cell.length_c   1.000
_cell.angle_alpha   90.00
_cell.angle_beta   90.00
_cell.angle_gamma   90.00
#
_symmetry.space_group_name_H-M   'P 1'
#
loop_
_entity.id
_entity.type
_entity.pdbx_description
1 polymer ?
#
loop_
_entity_poly.entity_id
_entity_poly.type
_entity_poly.pdbx_seq_one_letter_code
_entity_poly.pdbx_strand_id
1 'polypeptide(L)'
;MSTHNIPPSTLSPHSYPSSLVRLCMLEKIYESKDLKLIQVDLNMGDNFHPSFLSINPAGTVPLLLVPNAESIQPDRVPEFTRIADTKNICNFLATKRRSIPSLIPLPHLVKKSNEIIDYLHSGDLDTNFLMLSATNNNELELNSSRAESYLISRQTAFDRYRHLCSLDRKNWFELKSQSNLDILNIYRFRSLNDDQILSNRQDFFKASQKTWSNLKNFLRKVDIELSSNDSGPWIFGQDLTLVDLHLAAFLARVIADINGNMNDEGIYKLYHICNLHLSKSMLLFWRNWLNRQSFRCVYMERSSNNS
;
A
#
# COMPACT_ATOMS: atom_id res chain seq x y z
N MET A 1 39.99 -9.70 -2.46
CA MET A 1 39.41 -8.34 -2.40
C MET A 1 37.90 -8.50 -2.45
N SER A 2 37.25 -8.38 -1.29
CA SER A 2 35.80 -8.55 -1.12
C SER A 2 35.11 -7.28 -1.58
N THR A 3 34.40 -7.33 -2.71
CA THR A 3 33.56 -6.23 -3.17
C THR A 3 32.35 -6.14 -2.24
N HIS A 4 32.34 -5.12 -1.38
CA HIS A 4 31.17 -4.75 -0.60
C HIS A 4 30.07 -4.28 -1.56
N ASN A 5 29.27 -5.23 -2.05
CA ASN A 5 28.05 -4.96 -2.80
C ASN A 5 27.00 -4.35 -1.87
N ILE A 6 26.94 -3.03 -1.86
CA ILE A 6 25.91 -2.27 -1.16
C ILE A 6 24.63 -2.41 -2.00
N PRO A 7 23.52 -2.92 -1.44
CA PRO A 7 22.31 -3.15 -2.23
C PRO A 7 21.63 -1.82 -2.60
N PRO A 8 21.32 -1.60 -3.89
CA PRO A 8 20.49 -0.47 -4.34
C PRO A 8 19.02 -0.53 -3.85
N SER A 9 18.32 0.59 -3.99
CA SER A 9 16.94 0.89 -3.54
C SER A 9 15.86 -0.13 -3.97
N THR A 10 14.82 -0.37 -3.16
CA THR A 10 14.00 -1.59 -3.23
C THR A 10 12.48 -1.31 -3.20
N LEU A 11 11.71 -1.88 -4.13
CA LEU A 11 10.26 -1.70 -4.28
C LEU A 11 9.57 -3.03 -4.66
N SER A 12 8.64 -3.54 -3.85
CA SER A 12 7.94 -4.82 -4.12
C SER A 12 6.71 -4.61 -5.03
N PRO A 13 6.59 -5.26 -6.20
CA PRO A 13 5.61 -4.89 -7.22
C PRO A 13 4.13 -5.17 -6.89
N HIS A 14 3.81 -5.76 -5.73
CA HIS A 14 2.44 -6.21 -5.40
C HIS A 14 1.85 -5.64 -4.10
N SER A 15 2.62 -4.83 -3.36
CA SER A 15 2.05 -4.11 -2.21
C SER A 15 1.42 -2.80 -2.64
N TYR A 16 0.28 -2.42 -2.04
CA TYR A 16 -0.37 -1.12 -2.30
C TYR A 16 0.61 0.07 -2.27
N PRO A 17 1.44 0.22 -1.22
CA PRO A 17 2.36 1.35 -1.13
C PRO A 17 3.42 1.37 -2.24
N SER A 18 3.91 0.20 -2.66
CA SER A 18 4.88 0.11 -3.75
C SER A 18 4.23 0.32 -5.12
N SER A 19 3.02 -0.21 -5.34
CA SER A 19 2.27 0.05 -6.57
C SER A 19 1.99 1.55 -6.76
N LEU A 20 1.68 2.27 -5.68
CA LEU A 20 1.55 3.73 -5.69
C LEU A 20 2.85 4.43 -6.13
N VAL A 21 4.01 4.02 -5.60
CA VAL A 21 5.29 4.58 -6.04
C VAL A 21 5.57 4.24 -7.52
N ARG A 22 5.24 3.03 -7.98
CA ARG A 22 5.37 2.66 -9.40
C ARG A 22 4.48 3.52 -10.30
N LEU A 23 3.23 3.78 -9.89
CA LEU A 23 2.37 4.71 -10.61
C LEU A 23 3.04 6.09 -10.71
N CYS A 24 3.53 6.62 -9.59
CA CYS A 24 4.23 7.91 -9.57
C CYS A 24 5.45 7.93 -10.50
N MET A 25 6.25 6.85 -10.48
CA MET A 25 7.39 6.69 -11.38
C MET A 25 6.97 6.74 -12.85
N LEU A 26 5.94 5.98 -13.24
CA LEU A 26 5.47 5.92 -14.63
C LEU A 26 4.83 7.23 -15.08
N GLU A 27 4.01 7.85 -14.23
CA GLU A 27 3.43 9.18 -14.50
C GLU A 27 4.49 10.25 -14.69
N LYS A 28 5.57 10.17 -13.91
CA LYS A 28 6.71 11.08 -14.06
C LYS A 28 7.69 10.64 -15.13
N ILE A 29 7.46 9.51 -15.82
CA ILE A 29 8.29 8.99 -16.91
C ILE A 29 9.70 8.62 -16.41
N TYR A 30 9.83 8.05 -15.21
CA TYR A 30 11.09 7.45 -14.76
C TYR A 30 11.34 6.13 -15.49
N GLU A 31 12.57 5.95 -15.97
CA GLU A 31 13.03 4.78 -16.71
C GLU A 31 14.03 3.95 -15.87
N SER A 32 14.39 2.77 -16.35
CA SER A 32 15.34 1.87 -15.70
C SER A 32 16.74 2.47 -15.51
N LYS A 33 17.13 3.44 -16.35
CA LYS A 33 18.38 4.20 -16.22
C LYS A 33 18.36 5.20 -15.05
N ASP A 34 17.17 5.63 -14.64
CA ASP A 34 16.99 6.65 -13.59
C ASP A 34 16.91 6.01 -12.21
N LEU A 35 16.24 4.86 -12.13
CA LEU A 35 15.97 4.16 -10.88
C LEU A 35 16.16 2.65 -11.09
N LYS A 36 17.05 2.06 -10.30
CA LYS A 36 17.16 0.61 -10.20
C LYS A 36 16.07 0.08 -9.26
N LEU A 37 15.17 -0.72 -9.80
CA LEU A 37 14.15 -1.42 -9.01
C LEU A 37 14.71 -2.75 -8.51
N ILE A 38 14.57 -3.01 -7.21
CA ILE A 38 14.85 -4.32 -6.61
C ILE A 38 13.57 -4.85 -5.99
N GLN A 39 13.25 -6.10 -6.26
CA GLN A 39 12.07 -6.78 -5.73
C GLN A 39 12.35 -7.31 -4.32
N VAL A 40 11.44 -7.02 -3.38
CA VAL A 40 11.31 -7.77 -2.11
C VAL A 40 10.14 -8.73 -2.24
N ASP A 41 10.38 -10.02 -2.03
CA ASP A 41 9.30 -10.98 -1.98
C ASP A 41 8.62 -10.95 -0.60
N LEU A 42 7.45 -10.31 -0.55
CA LEU A 42 6.66 -10.21 0.68
C LEU A 42 5.97 -11.53 1.04
N ASN A 43 5.76 -12.43 0.08
CA ASN A 43 5.20 -13.76 0.37
C ASN A 43 6.23 -14.59 1.12
N MET A 44 7.51 -14.49 0.73
CA MET A 44 8.64 -15.12 1.42
C MET A 44 9.09 -14.36 2.68
N GLY A 45 8.54 -13.16 2.89
CA GLY A 45 8.83 -12.30 4.03
C GLY A 45 10.23 -11.70 3.99
N ASP A 46 10.80 -11.47 2.80
CA ASP A 46 12.17 -10.94 2.63
C ASP A 46 12.36 -9.54 3.22
N ASN A 47 11.27 -8.80 3.43
CA ASN A 47 11.27 -7.54 4.17
C ASN A 47 11.63 -7.71 5.66
N PHE A 48 11.61 -8.94 6.18
CA PHE A 48 12.06 -9.29 7.52
C PHE A 48 13.47 -9.90 7.55
N HIS A 49 14.10 -10.08 6.39
CA HIS A 49 15.48 -10.56 6.33
C HIS A 49 16.41 -9.56 7.05
N PRO A 50 17.39 -10.00 7.86
CA PRO A 50 18.29 -9.11 8.60
C PRO A 50 18.99 -8.06 7.74
N SER A 51 19.40 -8.42 6.51
CA SER A 51 20.01 -7.47 5.57
C SER A 51 19.04 -6.35 5.16
N PHE A 52 17.78 -6.66 4.89
CA PHE A 52 16.77 -5.62 4.58
C PHE A 52 16.51 -4.76 5.81
N LEU A 53 16.33 -5.39 6.98
CA LEU A 53 16.09 -4.72 8.25
C LEU A 53 17.24 -3.79 8.69
N SER A 54 18.48 -4.10 8.29
CA SER A 54 19.62 -3.21 8.53
C SER A 54 19.51 -1.88 7.77
N ILE A 55 18.81 -1.88 6.63
CA ILE A 55 18.61 -0.70 5.79
C ILE A 55 17.28 -0.02 6.16
N ASN A 56 16.18 -0.78 6.27
CA ASN A 56 14.88 -0.30 6.74
C ASN A 56 14.44 -1.04 8.01
N PRO A 57 14.71 -0.46 9.19
CA PRO A 57 14.33 -1.06 10.47
C PRO A 57 12.82 -1.30 10.65
N ALA A 58 11.95 -0.65 9.88
CA ALA A 58 10.50 -0.87 9.95
C ALA A 58 10.07 -2.20 9.31
N GLY A 59 10.91 -2.79 8.44
CA GLY A 59 10.57 -4.02 7.72
C GLY A 59 9.39 -3.84 6.77
N THR A 60 9.28 -2.68 6.13
CA THR A 60 8.21 -2.31 5.21
C THR A 60 8.75 -1.96 3.84
N VAL A 61 7.87 -1.95 2.85
CA VAL A 61 8.14 -1.45 1.50
C VAL A 61 7.04 -0.44 1.14
N PRO A 62 7.31 0.54 0.26
CA PRO A 62 8.56 0.79 -0.48
C PRO A 62 9.70 1.37 0.36
N LEU A 63 10.93 1.30 -0.17
CA LEU A 63 12.10 2.00 0.36
C LEU A 63 12.92 2.61 -0.79
N LEU A 64 13.06 3.93 -0.80
CA LEU A 64 13.93 4.64 -1.74
C LEU A 64 15.26 4.98 -1.07
N LEU A 65 16.36 4.54 -1.68
CA LEU A 65 17.71 4.99 -1.36
C LEU A 65 18.13 6.00 -2.43
N VAL A 66 18.54 7.18 -1.98
CA VAL A 66 18.99 8.28 -2.84
C VAL A 66 20.47 8.51 -2.56
N PRO A 67 21.37 8.36 -3.55
CA PRO A 67 22.78 8.69 -3.36
C PRO A 67 22.95 10.14 -2.90
N ASN A 68 23.75 10.35 -1.86
CA ASN A 68 24.12 11.69 -1.44
C ASN A 68 25.09 12.25 -2.48
N ALA A 69 24.80 13.42 -3.07
CA ALA A 69 25.63 13.98 -4.14
C ALA A 69 27.11 14.15 -3.71
N GLU A 70 27.34 14.48 -2.43
CA GLU A 70 28.67 14.68 -1.85
C GLU A 70 29.44 13.37 -1.60
N SER A 71 28.77 12.22 -1.58
CA SER A 71 29.38 10.91 -1.32
C SER A 71 29.78 10.16 -2.59
N ILE A 72 29.43 10.69 -3.77
CA ILE A 72 29.81 10.13 -5.07
C ILE A 72 31.24 10.58 -5.40
N GLN A 73 32.23 9.99 -4.74
CA GLN A 73 33.65 10.13 -5.07
C GLN A 73 34.24 8.76 -5.41
N PRO A 74 35.25 8.69 -6.32
CA PRO A 74 35.82 7.41 -6.78
C PRO A 74 36.30 6.49 -5.66
N ASP A 75 36.81 7.08 -4.57
CA ASP A 75 37.49 6.36 -3.48
C ASP A 75 36.62 6.19 -2.23
N ARG A 76 35.34 6.56 -2.27
CA ARG A 76 34.43 6.47 -1.13
C ARG A 76 33.23 5.58 -1.45
N VAL A 77 32.86 4.77 -0.47
CA VAL A 77 31.57 4.07 -0.46
C VAL A 77 30.44 5.10 -0.55
N PRO A 78 29.55 5.02 -1.55
CA PRO A 78 28.42 5.94 -1.65
C PRO A 78 27.53 5.85 -0.42
N GLU A 79 27.27 6.99 0.19
CA GLU A 79 26.29 7.13 1.25
C GLU A 79 24.92 7.45 0.65
N PHE A 80 23.88 6.88 1.25
CA PHE A 80 22.52 7.01 0.77
C PHE A 80 21.62 7.64 1.83
N THR A 81 20.82 8.61 1.40
CA THR A 81 19.63 9.04 2.13
C THR A 81 18.51 8.03 1.94
N ARG A 82 17.86 7.64 3.04
CA ARG A 82 16.77 6.66 3.04
C ARG A 82 15.44 7.40 3.16
N ILE A 83 14.52 7.10 2.26
CA ILE A 83 13.14 7.57 2.31
C ILE A 83 12.25 6.33 2.35
N ALA A 84 11.65 6.05 3.51
CA ALA A 84 10.85 4.85 3.77
C ALA A 84 9.34 5.13 3.86
N ASP A 85 8.94 6.41 3.83
CA ASP A 85 7.55 6.82 3.84
C ASP A 85 7.02 7.02 2.41
N THR A 86 5.87 6.44 2.10
CA THR A 86 5.32 6.41 0.74
C THR A 86 4.97 7.82 0.25
N LYS A 87 4.41 8.67 1.12
CA LYS A 87 4.07 10.07 0.76
C LYS A 87 5.33 10.83 0.39
N ASN A 88 6.38 10.71 1.22
CA ASN A 88 7.66 11.36 0.99
C ASN A 88 8.38 10.85 -0.26
N ILE A 89 8.31 9.55 -0.57
CA ILE A 89 8.85 8.99 -1.82
C ILE A 89 8.12 9.60 -3.03
N CYS A 90 6.79 9.58 -3.05
CA CYS A 90 6.01 10.15 -4.14
C CYS A 90 6.26 11.65 -4.32
N ASN A 91 6.31 12.40 -3.21
CA ASN A 91 6.63 13.83 -3.25
C ASN A 91 8.04 14.11 -3.78
N PHE A 92 9.03 13.31 -3.35
CA PHE A 92 10.40 13.39 -3.86
C PHE A 92 10.43 13.15 -5.37
N LEU A 93 9.80 12.06 -5.84
CA LEU A 93 9.78 11.71 -7.26
C LEU A 93 9.08 12.76 -8.12
N ALA A 94 7.92 13.25 -7.66
CA ALA A 94 7.15 14.29 -8.33
C ALA A 94 7.92 15.61 -8.44
N THR A 95 8.63 15.99 -7.39
CA THR A 95 9.39 17.24 -7.32
C THR A 95 10.70 17.17 -8.11
N LYS A 96 11.41 16.03 -8.06
CA LYS A 96 12.73 15.89 -8.69
C LYS A 96 12.68 15.85 -10.20
N ARG A 97 11.60 15.33 -10.80
CA ARG A 97 11.44 15.26 -12.25
C ARG A 97 10.42 16.29 -12.73
N ARG A 98 10.89 17.25 -13.53
CA ARG A 98 10.03 18.18 -14.26
C ARG A 98 9.53 17.51 -15.53
N SER A 99 8.35 16.89 -15.44
CA SER A 99 7.61 16.30 -16.55
C SER A 99 6.12 16.60 -16.38
N ILE A 100 5.35 16.44 -17.45
CA ILE A 100 3.88 16.51 -17.44
C ILE A 100 3.35 15.08 -17.28
N PRO A 101 2.40 14.83 -16.35
CA PRO A 101 1.80 15.80 -15.43
C PRO A 101 2.74 16.25 -14.32
N SER A 102 2.52 17.48 -13.80
CA SER A 102 3.30 18.02 -12.68
C SER A 102 3.21 17.11 -11.45
N LEU A 103 2.01 16.57 -11.17
CA LEU A 103 1.59 15.89 -9.94
C LEU A 103 1.57 16.77 -8.68
N ILE A 104 2.13 17.98 -8.74
CA ILE A 104 2.12 18.93 -7.63
C ILE A 104 0.81 19.75 -7.70
N PRO A 105 0.01 19.80 -6.62
CA PRO A 105 -1.21 20.60 -6.60
C PRO A 105 -0.91 22.10 -6.64
N LEU A 106 -1.88 22.91 -7.10
CA LEU A 106 -1.78 24.36 -7.01
C LEU A 106 -1.61 24.81 -5.55
N PRO A 107 -0.92 25.92 -5.27
CA PRO A 107 -0.59 26.33 -3.89
C PRO A 107 -1.79 26.39 -2.93
N HIS A 108 -2.95 26.87 -3.39
CA HIS A 108 -4.17 26.97 -2.58
C HIS A 108 -4.84 25.61 -2.30
N LEU A 109 -4.48 24.55 -3.05
CA LEU A 109 -4.99 23.18 -2.90
C LEU A 109 -4.07 22.27 -2.08
N VAL A 110 -2.82 22.69 -1.81
CA VAL A 110 -1.82 21.87 -1.10
C VAL A 110 -2.36 21.34 0.23
N LYS A 111 -2.97 22.21 1.04
CA LYS A 111 -3.51 21.82 2.36
C LYS A 111 -4.58 20.73 2.22
N LYS A 112 -5.55 20.93 1.33
CA LYS A 112 -6.66 20.00 1.09
C LYS A 112 -6.17 18.67 0.50
N SER A 113 -5.19 18.73 -0.40
CA SER A 113 -4.51 17.55 -0.95
C SER A 113 -3.86 16.71 0.15
N ASN A 114 -3.09 17.36 1.04
CA ASN A 114 -2.44 16.70 2.16
C ASN A 114 -3.45 16.10 3.14
N GLU A 115 -4.56 16.78 3.45
CA GLU A 115 -5.61 16.24 4.33
C GLU A 115 -6.19 14.90 3.82
N ILE A 116 -6.44 14.79 2.51
CA ILE A 116 -6.94 13.55 1.89
C ILE A 116 -5.86 12.47 1.91
N ILE A 117 -4.62 12.82 1.51
CA ILE A 117 -3.49 11.90 1.48
C ILE A 117 -3.17 11.38 2.90
N ASP A 118 -3.17 12.25 3.90
CA ASP A 118 -2.90 11.89 5.28
C ASP A 118 -3.97 10.94 5.83
N TYR A 119 -5.23 11.16 5.49
CA TYR A 119 -6.32 10.26 5.88
C TYR A 119 -6.20 8.87 5.21
N LEU A 120 -5.83 8.81 3.92
CA LEU A 120 -5.55 7.56 3.21
C LEU A 120 -4.40 6.75 3.82
N HIS A 121 -3.44 7.43 4.44
CA HIS A 121 -2.28 6.81 5.10
C HIS A 121 -2.46 6.69 6.62
N SER A 122 -3.64 7.02 7.13
CA SER A 122 -3.97 6.87 8.55
C SER A 122 -4.28 5.40 8.90
N GLY A 123 -4.24 5.08 10.19
CA GLY A 123 -4.69 3.77 10.68
C GLY A 123 -6.19 3.53 10.52
N ASP A 124 -6.99 4.57 10.26
CA ASP A 124 -8.45 4.45 10.11
C ASP A 124 -8.87 3.77 8.79
N LEU A 125 -7.96 3.71 7.80
CA LEU A 125 -8.15 3.07 6.49
C LEU A 125 -7.03 2.06 6.17
N ASP A 126 -6.52 1.34 7.19
CA ASP A 126 -5.45 0.36 6.98
C ASP A 126 -5.89 -0.73 5.98
N THR A 127 -5.26 -0.71 4.80
CA THR A 127 -5.54 -1.66 3.70
C THR A 127 -5.17 -3.11 4.04
N ASN A 128 -4.15 -3.35 4.87
CA ASN A 128 -3.82 -4.71 5.32
C ASN A 128 -4.89 -5.22 6.29
N PHE A 129 -5.40 -4.34 7.16
CA PHE A 129 -6.51 -4.70 8.03
C PHE A 129 -7.80 -4.93 7.24
N LEU A 130 -8.13 -4.07 6.27
CA LEU A 130 -9.30 -4.26 5.38
C LEU A 130 -9.24 -5.61 4.65
N MET A 131 -8.08 -6.00 4.11
CA MET A 131 -7.88 -7.31 3.46
C MET A 131 -8.23 -8.49 4.38
N LEU A 132 -7.90 -8.37 5.66
CA LEU A 132 -8.16 -9.40 6.68
C LEU A 132 -9.50 -9.20 7.38
N SER A 133 -10.20 -8.08 7.18
CA SER A 133 -11.37 -7.76 8.00
C SER A 133 -12.52 -8.75 7.79
N ALA A 134 -13.32 -8.94 8.84
CA ALA A 134 -14.59 -9.64 8.80
C ALA A 134 -15.53 -8.98 9.82
N THR A 135 -16.78 -8.71 9.44
CA THR A 135 -17.73 -8.01 10.33
C THR A 135 -18.62 -8.96 11.12
N ASN A 136 -18.59 -10.25 10.79
CA ASN A 136 -19.40 -11.30 11.39
C ASN A 136 -18.80 -12.69 11.10
N ASN A 137 -19.37 -13.73 11.72
CA ASN A 137 -18.88 -15.11 11.57
C ASN A 137 -18.95 -15.64 10.13
N ASN A 138 -19.97 -15.23 9.35
CA ASN A 138 -20.12 -15.72 7.97
C ASN A 138 -19.00 -15.16 7.09
N GLU A 139 -18.68 -13.87 7.19
CA GLU A 139 -17.55 -13.25 6.49
C GLU A 139 -16.21 -13.84 6.95
N LEU A 140 -16.08 -14.12 8.26
CA LEU A 140 -14.88 -14.75 8.80
C LEU A 140 -14.64 -16.14 8.17
N GLU A 141 -15.69 -16.96 8.05
CA GLU A 141 -15.62 -18.27 7.39
C GLU A 141 -15.25 -18.13 5.91
N LEU A 142 -15.95 -17.26 5.17
CA LEU A 142 -15.73 -17.04 3.74
C LEU A 142 -14.30 -16.57 3.43
N ASN A 143 -13.72 -15.76 4.31
CA ASN A 143 -12.38 -15.20 4.12
C ASN A 143 -11.25 -16.09 4.70
N SER A 144 -11.59 -17.17 5.41
CA SER A 144 -10.64 -17.95 6.23
C SER A 144 -9.44 -18.47 5.45
N SER A 145 -9.65 -19.18 4.35
CA SER A 145 -8.57 -19.79 3.55
C SER A 145 -7.52 -18.76 3.11
N ARG A 146 -7.97 -17.61 2.60
CA ARG A 146 -7.06 -16.52 2.16
C ARG A 146 -6.33 -15.89 3.35
N ALA A 147 -7.06 -15.58 4.41
CA ALA A 147 -6.48 -14.94 5.60
C ALA A 147 -5.46 -15.85 6.29
N GLU A 148 -5.80 -17.12 6.50
CA GLU A 148 -4.91 -18.11 7.09
C GLU A 148 -3.64 -18.30 6.25
N SER A 149 -3.77 -18.43 4.93
CA SER A 149 -2.61 -18.55 4.03
C SER A 149 -1.64 -17.36 4.17
N TYR A 150 -2.17 -16.13 4.14
CA TYR A 150 -1.37 -14.92 4.32
C TYR A 150 -0.68 -14.88 5.69
N LEU A 151 -1.42 -15.14 6.77
CA LEU A 151 -0.92 -15.08 8.15
C LEU A 151 0.08 -16.20 8.46
N ILE A 152 -0.10 -17.40 7.89
CA ILE A 152 0.83 -18.53 8.01
C ILE A 152 2.12 -18.23 7.27
N SER A 153 2.06 -17.70 6.05
CA SER A 153 3.26 -17.32 5.29
C SER A 153 4.07 -16.28 6.05
N ARG A 154 3.39 -15.29 6.62
CA ARG A 154 3.99 -14.26 7.46
C ARG A 154 4.60 -14.82 8.74
N GLN A 155 3.89 -15.73 9.43
CA GLN A 155 4.41 -16.40 10.63
C GLN A 155 5.67 -17.20 10.32
N THR A 156 5.66 -17.94 9.22
CA THR A 156 6.82 -18.72 8.73
C THR A 156 8.04 -17.84 8.52
N ALA A 157 7.86 -16.62 8.00
CA ALA A 157 8.94 -15.66 7.85
C ALA A 157 9.47 -15.16 9.20
N PHE A 158 8.61 -14.88 10.18
CA PHE A 158 9.05 -14.51 11.53
C PHE A 158 9.85 -15.63 12.19
N ASP A 159 9.37 -16.87 12.12
CA ASP A 159 10.05 -18.04 12.69
C ASP A 159 11.41 -18.27 12.02
N ARG A 160 11.49 -18.06 10.70
CA ARG A 160 12.74 -18.16 9.94
C ARG A 160 13.78 -17.11 10.37
N TYR A 161 13.37 -15.84 10.46
CA TYR A 161 14.31 -14.73 10.59
C TYR A 161 14.60 -14.30 12.04
N ARG A 162 13.74 -14.64 13.02
CA ARG A 162 13.94 -14.24 14.42
C ARG A 162 15.26 -14.73 15.02
N HIS A 163 15.76 -15.88 14.57
CA HIS A 163 17.02 -16.45 15.05
C HIS A 163 18.27 -15.80 14.44
N LEU A 164 18.09 -15.06 13.34
CA LEU A 164 19.16 -14.38 12.62
C LEU A 164 19.28 -12.89 12.97
N CYS A 165 18.38 -12.37 13.80
CA CYS A 165 18.36 -10.96 14.17
C CYS A 165 19.28 -10.65 15.37
N SER A 166 19.74 -9.39 15.46
CA SER A 166 20.51 -8.92 16.62
C SER A 166 19.67 -8.95 17.91
N LEU A 167 20.34 -8.97 19.06
CA LEU A 167 19.67 -9.03 20.37
C LEU A 167 18.60 -7.93 20.54
N ASP A 168 18.93 -6.71 20.08
CA ASP A 168 18.07 -5.53 20.18
C ASP A 168 16.79 -5.63 19.32
N ARG A 169 16.70 -6.62 18.43
CA ARG A 169 15.56 -6.83 17.51
C ARG A 169 14.68 -8.00 17.93
N LYS A 170 15.07 -8.79 18.93
CA LYS A 170 14.28 -9.95 19.40
C LYS A 170 12.87 -9.55 19.82
N ASN A 171 12.76 -8.54 20.70
CA ASN A 171 11.47 -8.06 21.18
C ASN A 171 10.57 -7.56 20.03
N TRP A 172 11.16 -6.91 19.01
CA TRP A 172 10.40 -6.48 17.84
C TRP A 172 9.81 -7.66 17.05
N PHE A 173 10.60 -8.72 16.83
CA PHE A 173 10.12 -9.95 16.18
C PHE A 173 9.06 -10.66 17.01
N GLU A 174 9.26 -10.75 18.33
CA GLU A 174 8.31 -11.38 19.26
C GLU A 174 6.97 -10.65 19.23
N LEU A 175 6.95 -9.32 19.35
CA LEU A 175 5.72 -8.53 19.26
C LEU A 175 5.03 -8.64 17.89
N LYS A 176 5.80 -8.63 16.80
CA LYS A 176 5.24 -8.79 15.44
C LYS A 176 4.67 -10.19 15.21
N SER A 177 5.36 -11.21 15.70
CA SER A 177 4.90 -12.60 15.67
C SER A 177 3.63 -12.77 16.50
N GLN A 178 3.60 -12.25 17.73
CA GLN A 178 2.44 -12.38 18.60
C GLN A 178 1.21 -11.71 17.98
N SER A 179 1.35 -10.47 17.50
CA SER A 179 0.25 -9.77 16.83
C SER A 179 -0.27 -10.51 15.59
N ASN A 180 0.60 -11.20 14.85
CA ASN A 180 0.20 -12.03 13.71
C ASN A 180 -0.55 -13.30 14.15
N LEU A 181 -0.08 -13.96 15.21
CA LEU A 181 -0.72 -15.13 15.80
C LEU A 181 -2.09 -14.80 16.41
N ASP A 182 -2.24 -13.64 17.03
CA ASP A 182 -3.52 -13.21 17.62
C ASP A 182 -4.61 -13.16 16.55
N ILE A 183 -4.30 -12.60 15.37
CA ILE A 183 -5.22 -12.57 14.23
C ILE A 183 -5.41 -13.98 13.64
N LEU A 184 -4.34 -14.75 13.50
CA LEU A 184 -4.42 -16.11 12.95
C LEU A 184 -5.30 -17.03 13.81
N ASN A 185 -5.25 -16.87 15.14
CA ASN A 185 -6.06 -17.64 16.08
C ASN A 185 -7.55 -17.34 15.93
N ILE A 186 -7.93 -16.09 15.63
CA ILE A 186 -9.33 -15.74 15.34
C ILE A 186 -9.88 -16.56 14.17
N TYR A 187 -9.07 -16.78 13.13
CA TYR A 187 -9.44 -17.56 11.95
C TYR A 187 -9.38 -19.09 12.19
N ARG A 188 -8.29 -19.60 12.77
CA ARG A 188 -8.11 -21.04 13.01
C ARG A 188 -9.13 -21.62 13.98
N PHE A 189 -9.45 -20.86 15.03
CA PHE A 189 -10.31 -21.31 16.10
C PHE A 189 -11.71 -20.70 16.03
N ARG A 190 -12.16 -20.37 14.81
CA ARG A 190 -13.48 -19.81 14.54
C ARG A 190 -14.66 -20.65 15.05
N SER A 191 -14.46 -21.96 15.23
CA SER A 191 -15.45 -22.88 15.79
C SER A 191 -15.29 -23.17 17.30
N LEU A 192 -14.23 -22.68 17.95
CA LEU A 192 -14.03 -22.89 19.39
C LEU A 192 -14.89 -21.94 20.23
N ASN A 193 -15.37 -22.47 21.35
CA ASN A 193 -16.09 -21.74 22.40
C ASN A 193 -15.16 -21.48 23.60
N ASP A 194 -14.04 -20.81 23.32
CA ASP A 194 -13.14 -20.30 24.35
C ASP A 194 -13.44 -18.81 24.59
N ASP A 195 -13.63 -18.41 25.85
CA ASP A 195 -14.07 -17.06 26.19
C ASP A 195 -13.12 -15.97 25.70
N GLN A 196 -11.80 -16.22 25.72
CA GLN A 196 -10.81 -15.26 25.26
C GLN A 196 -10.82 -15.14 23.74
N ILE A 197 -10.90 -16.27 23.02
CA ILE A 197 -11.00 -16.28 21.55
C ILE A 197 -12.30 -15.59 21.10
N LEU A 198 -13.41 -15.84 21.79
CA LEU A 198 -14.70 -15.20 21.52
C LEU A 198 -14.63 -13.68 21.76
N SER A 199 -14.01 -13.24 22.86
CA SER A 199 -13.80 -11.81 23.12
C SER A 199 -12.94 -11.15 22.04
N ASN A 200 -11.79 -11.75 21.70
CA ASN A 200 -10.89 -11.24 20.66
C ASN A 200 -11.60 -11.15 19.30
N ARG A 201 -12.43 -12.14 18.96
CA ARG A 201 -13.22 -12.14 17.72
C ARG A 201 -14.26 -11.02 17.71
N GLN A 202 -14.94 -10.78 18.83
CA GLN A 202 -15.90 -9.67 18.92
C GLN A 202 -15.22 -8.32 18.73
N ASP A 203 -14.06 -8.11 19.34
CA ASP A 203 -13.31 -6.86 19.17
C ASP A 203 -12.76 -6.69 17.75
N PHE A 204 -12.34 -7.80 17.12
CA PHE A 204 -11.97 -7.82 15.71
C PHE A 204 -13.14 -7.46 14.79
N PHE A 205 -14.35 -7.96 15.06
CA PHE A 205 -15.56 -7.61 14.31
C PHE A 205 -15.93 -6.13 14.49
N LYS A 206 -15.87 -5.60 15.71
CA LYS A 206 -16.11 -4.17 15.97
C LYS A 206 -15.09 -3.30 15.23
N ALA A 207 -13.81 -3.67 15.27
CA ALA A 207 -12.75 -2.96 14.54
C ALA A 207 -13.00 -3.01 13.03
N SER A 208 -13.35 -4.19 12.49
CA SER A 208 -13.71 -4.37 11.08
C SER A 208 -14.87 -3.47 10.67
N GLN A 209 -15.97 -3.49 11.43
CA GLN A 209 -17.15 -2.65 11.18
C GLN A 209 -16.80 -1.15 11.22
N LYS A 210 -15.97 -0.73 12.19
CA LYS A 210 -15.49 0.65 12.28
C LYS A 210 -14.67 1.04 11.05
N THR A 211 -13.72 0.22 10.62
CA THR A 211 -12.89 0.51 9.43
C THR A 211 -13.73 0.57 8.16
N TRP A 212 -14.71 -0.33 7.96
CA TRP A 212 -15.65 -0.25 6.84
C TRP A 212 -16.54 0.99 6.88
N SER A 213 -16.96 1.44 8.07
CA SER A 213 -17.69 2.70 8.26
C SER A 213 -16.81 3.91 7.93
N ASN A 214 -15.55 3.91 8.35
CA ASN A 214 -14.57 4.93 8.00
C ASN A 214 -14.35 5.02 6.48
N LEU A 215 -14.21 3.88 5.81
CA LEU A 215 -14.10 3.80 4.35
C LEU A 215 -15.34 4.37 3.66
N LYS A 216 -16.54 3.98 4.11
CA LYS A 216 -17.80 4.53 3.60
C LYS A 216 -17.86 6.05 3.70
N ASN A 217 -17.48 6.60 4.86
CA ASN A 217 -17.48 8.05 5.07
C ASN A 217 -16.42 8.76 4.23
N PHE A 218 -15.26 8.12 4.04
CA PHE A 218 -14.21 8.62 3.16
C PHE A 218 -14.67 8.68 1.70
N LEU A 219 -15.22 7.59 1.16
CA LEU A 219 -15.72 7.54 -0.22
C LEU A 219 -16.80 8.61 -0.46
N ARG A 220 -17.70 8.86 0.52
CA ARG A 220 -18.66 9.97 0.44
C ARG A 220 -17.98 11.34 0.33
N LYS A 221 -16.95 11.60 1.15
CA LYS A 221 -16.21 12.87 1.10
C LYS A 221 -15.51 13.06 -0.25
N VAL A 222 -14.91 11.99 -0.77
CA VAL A 222 -14.26 11.99 -2.08
C VAL A 222 -15.27 12.22 -3.21
N ASP A 223 -16.44 11.56 -3.16
CA ASP A 223 -17.52 11.77 -4.14
C ASP A 223 -18.01 13.21 -4.14
N ILE A 224 -18.19 13.81 -2.95
CA ILE A 224 -18.57 15.23 -2.82
C ILE A 224 -17.51 16.12 -3.45
N GLU A 225 -16.23 15.84 -3.19
CA GLU A 225 -15.13 16.61 -3.75
C GLU A 225 -15.11 16.54 -5.29
N LEU A 226 -15.15 15.33 -5.84
CA LEU A 226 -15.20 15.11 -7.30
C LEU A 226 -16.44 15.73 -7.94
N SER A 227 -17.58 15.73 -7.24
CA SER A 227 -18.83 16.30 -7.76
C SER A 227 -18.88 17.82 -7.65
N SER A 228 -18.08 18.43 -6.76
CA SER A 228 -18.01 19.88 -6.62
C SER A 228 -17.13 20.55 -7.69
N ASN A 229 -16.27 19.76 -8.35
CA ASN A 229 -15.34 20.22 -9.37
C ASN A 229 -15.85 19.80 -10.76
N ASP A 230 -16.81 20.55 -11.32
CA ASP A 230 -17.33 20.35 -12.68
C ASP A 230 -16.27 20.55 -13.79
N SER A 231 -15.07 20.95 -13.41
CA SER A 231 -14.02 21.34 -14.32
C SER A 231 -13.13 20.20 -14.78
N GLY A 232 -13.22 18.94 -14.33
CA GLY A 232 -12.37 17.87 -14.85
C GLY A 232 -12.50 16.50 -14.17
N PRO A 233 -11.71 15.49 -14.59
CA PRO A 233 -11.85 14.11 -14.11
C PRO A 233 -11.12 13.81 -12.80
N TRP A 234 -10.35 14.77 -12.25
CA TRP A 234 -9.51 14.59 -11.07
C TRP A 234 -10.09 15.28 -9.84
N ILE A 235 -9.58 14.93 -8.67
CA ILE A 235 -10.07 15.39 -7.36
C ILE A 235 -10.15 16.92 -7.30
N PHE A 236 -9.22 17.64 -7.93
CA PHE A 236 -9.21 19.10 -7.99
C PHE A 236 -9.38 19.68 -9.41
N GLY A 237 -10.07 18.98 -10.31
CA GLY A 237 -10.41 19.48 -11.65
C GLY A 237 -9.59 18.84 -12.78
N GLN A 238 -8.94 19.67 -13.62
CA GLN A 238 -8.28 19.22 -14.85
C GLN A 238 -6.89 18.60 -14.65
N ASP A 239 -6.16 19.04 -13.64
CA ASP A 239 -4.77 18.64 -13.44
C ASP A 239 -4.67 17.40 -12.55
N LEU A 240 -3.96 16.38 -13.03
CA LEU A 240 -3.63 15.20 -12.24
C LEU A 240 -2.60 15.57 -11.17
N THR A 241 -2.90 15.22 -9.91
CA THR A 241 -2.05 15.49 -8.75
C THR A 241 -1.75 14.21 -7.95
N LEU A 242 -0.84 14.31 -6.97
CA LEU A 242 -0.53 13.18 -6.08
C LEU A 242 -1.75 12.63 -5.34
N VAL A 243 -2.76 13.45 -4.98
CA VAL A 243 -3.94 12.92 -4.29
C VAL A 243 -4.70 11.92 -5.16
N ASP A 244 -4.74 12.14 -6.48
CA ASP A 244 -5.39 11.26 -7.43
C ASP A 244 -4.66 9.91 -7.53
N LEU A 245 -3.33 9.92 -7.54
CA LEU A 245 -2.51 8.70 -7.55
C LEU A 245 -2.75 7.88 -6.28
N HIS A 246 -2.72 8.55 -5.13
CA HIS A 246 -2.95 7.91 -3.83
C HIS A 246 -4.35 7.29 -3.76
N LEU A 247 -5.37 8.04 -4.18
CA LEU A 247 -6.75 7.56 -4.21
C LEU A 247 -6.93 6.38 -5.17
N ALA A 248 -6.39 6.46 -6.39
CA ALA A 248 -6.53 5.38 -7.37
C ALA A 248 -5.84 4.09 -6.95
N ALA A 249 -4.63 4.19 -6.40
CA ALA A 249 -3.93 3.03 -5.85
C ALA A 249 -4.69 2.42 -4.67
N PHE A 250 -5.27 3.25 -3.80
CA PHE A 250 -6.08 2.80 -2.68
C PHE A 250 -7.35 2.08 -3.15
N LEU A 251 -8.10 2.67 -4.10
CA LEU A 251 -9.29 2.05 -4.68
C LEU A 251 -8.95 0.73 -5.35
N ALA A 252 -7.89 0.68 -6.16
CA ALA A 252 -7.42 -0.56 -6.79
C ALA A 252 -7.13 -1.64 -5.75
N ARG A 253 -6.46 -1.28 -4.64
CA ARG A 253 -6.17 -2.22 -3.56
C ARG A 253 -7.45 -2.75 -2.92
N VAL A 254 -8.37 -1.88 -2.51
CA VAL A 254 -9.61 -2.29 -1.83
C VAL A 254 -10.50 -3.11 -2.78
N ILE A 255 -10.58 -2.74 -4.06
CA ILE A 255 -11.29 -3.51 -5.10
C ILE A 255 -10.70 -4.91 -5.22
N ALA A 256 -9.37 -5.05 -5.27
CA ALA A 256 -8.73 -6.37 -5.28
C ALA A 256 -9.03 -7.18 -4.00
N ASP A 257 -9.00 -6.53 -2.84
CA ASP A 257 -9.25 -7.17 -1.55
C ASP A 257 -10.68 -7.72 -1.41
N ILE A 258 -11.66 -7.11 -2.08
CA ILE A 258 -13.05 -7.61 -2.17
C ILE A 258 -13.28 -8.55 -3.37
N ASN A 259 -12.22 -9.04 -4.01
CA ASN A 259 -12.28 -9.86 -5.24
C ASN A 259 -13.10 -9.17 -6.35
N GLY A 260 -12.87 -7.87 -6.56
CA GLY A 260 -13.39 -7.10 -7.67
C GLY A 260 -12.40 -7.05 -8.84
N ASN A 261 -12.92 -6.84 -10.04
CA ASN A 261 -12.12 -6.68 -11.25
C ASN A 261 -11.65 -5.23 -11.40
N MET A 262 -10.51 -4.99 -12.06
CA MET A 262 -10.03 -3.65 -12.40
C MET A 262 -10.82 -3.09 -13.60
N ASN A 263 -12.11 -2.88 -13.41
CA ASN A 263 -13.06 -2.37 -14.38
C ASN A 263 -14.19 -1.62 -13.64
N ASP A 264 -15.25 -1.24 -14.36
CA ASP A 264 -16.40 -0.56 -13.74
C ASP A 264 -17.11 -1.45 -12.70
N GLU A 265 -17.22 -2.75 -12.94
CA GLU A 265 -17.89 -3.69 -12.01
C GLU A 265 -17.19 -3.72 -10.65
N GLY A 266 -15.86 -3.59 -10.62
CA GLY A 266 -15.09 -3.54 -9.38
C GLY A 266 -15.45 -2.34 -8.51
N ILE A 267 -15.51 -1.14 -9.10
CA ILE A 267 -15.90 0.06 -8.35
C ILE A 267 -17.38 0.02 -7.94
N TYR A 268 -18.26 -0.52 -8.80
CA TYR A 268 -19.67 -0.76 -8.43
C TYR A 268 -19.80 -1.71 -7.24
N LYS A 269 -19.03 -2.81 -7.23
CA LYS A 269 -19.01 -3.77 -6.13
C LYS A 269 -18.56 -3.12 -4.82
N LEU A 270 -17.52 -2.29 -4.86
CA LEU A 270 -17.06 -1.54 -3.69
C LEU A 270 -18.15 -0.62 -3.13
N TYR A 271 -18.79 0.18 -3.99
CA TYR A 271 -19.86 1.08 -3.56
C TYR A 271 -21.08 0.34 -3.02
N HIS A 272 -21.43 -0.80 -3.63
CA HIS A 272 -22.49 -1.67 -3.14
C HIS A 272 -22.18 -2.21 -1.73
N ILE A 273 -20.96 -2.71 -1.49
CA ILE A 273 -20.53 -3.19 -0.15
C ILE A 273 -20.61 -2.05 0.89
N CYS A 274 -20.20 -0.83 0.51
CA CYS A 274 -20.30 0.33 1.39
C CYS A 274 -21.75 0.85 1.53
N ASN A 275 -22.73 0.27 0.84
CA ASN A 275 -24.10 0.77 0.74
C ASN A 275 -24.11 2.28 0.38
N LEU A 276 -23.47 2.58 -0.75
CA LEU A 276 -23.35 3.90 -1.37
C LEU A 276 -23.83 3.82 -2.83
N HIS A 277 -24.34 4.93 -3.34
CA HIS A 277 -24.60 5.10 -4.76
C HIS A 277 -23.34 5.65 -5.45
N LEU A 278 -22.90 5.01 -6.53
CA LEU A 278 -21.74 5.46 -7.30
C LEU A 278 -22.10 6.70 -8.13
N SER A 279 -21.46 7.84 -7.83
CA SER A 279 -21.65 9.08 -8.59
C SER A 279 -21.04 8.99 -10.00
N LYS A 280 -21.57 9.82 -10.93
CA LYS A 280 -20.99 9.96 -12.27
C LYS A 280 -19.53 10.46 -12.22
N SER A 281 -19.21 11.36 -11.28
CA SER A 281 -17.87 11.92 -11.12
C SER A 281 -16.86 10.88 -10.63
N MET A 282 -17.23 10.03 -9.67
CA MET A 282 -16.36 8.91 -9.26
C MET A 282 -16.17 7.88 -10.38
N LEU A 283 -17.24 7.54 -11.10
CA LEU A 283 -17.13 6.63 -12.25
C LEU A 283 -16.23 7.24 -13.34
N LEU A 284 -16.33 8.54 -13.59
CA LEU A 284 -15.46 9.26 -14.52
C LEU A 284 -14.00 9.24 -14.04
N PHE A 285 -13.74 9.55 -12.76
CA PHE A 285 -12.41 9.46 -12.15
C PHE A 285 -11.80 8.07 -12.36
N TRP A 286 -12.56 7.02 -12.02
CA TRP A 286 -12.10 5.64 -12.13
C TRP A 286 -11.82 5.25 -13.58
N ARG A 287 -12.74 5.54 -14.50
CA ARG A 287 -12.54 5.26 -15.95
C ARG A 287 -11.35 6.00 -16.54
N ASN A 288 -11.10 7.23 -16.11
CA ASN A 288 -9.90 7.95 -16.53
C ASN A 288 -8.65 7.19 -16.10
N TRP A 289 -8.59 6.69 -14.86
CA TRP A 289 -7.49 5.82 -14.40
C TRP A 289 -7.36 4.52 -15.18
N LEU A 290 -8.46 3.81 -15.44
CA LEU A 290 -8.44 2.56 -16.23
C LEU A 290 -7.83 2.75 -17.64
N ASN A 291 -7.98 3.95 -18.20
CA ASN A 291 -7.43 4.30 -19.51
C ASN A 291 -5.98 4.81 -19.47
N ARG A 292 -5.40 5.11 -18.30
CA ARG A 292 -4.00 5.56 -18.19
C ARG A 292 -3.05 4.39 -18.38
N GLN A 293 -2.04 4.59 -19.25
CA GLN A 293 -1.03 3.56 -19.50
C GLN A 293 -0.27 3.16 -18.23
N SER A 294 0.06 4.13 -17.37
CA SER A 294 0.72 3.88 -16.07
C SER A 294 -0.07 2.89 -15.20
N PHE A 295 -1.38 3.08 -15.09
CA PHE A 295 -2.27 2.23 -14.30
C PHE A 295 -2.39 0.84 -14.88
N ARG A 296 -2.54 0.76 -16.21
CA ARG A 296 -2.56 -0.52 -16.93
C ARG A 296 -1.27 -1.31 -16.71
N CYS A 297 -0.10 -0.67 -16.84
CA CYS A 297 1.20 -1.28 -16.59
C CYS A 297 1.37 -1.77 -15.13
N VAL A 298 0.73 -1.12 -14.16
CA VAL A 298 0.85 -1.50 -12.74
C VAL A 298 -0.13 -2.61 -12.35
N TYR A 299 -1.38 -2.57 -12.83
CA TYR A 299 -2.47 -3.42 -12.33
C TYR A 299 -3.10 -4.39 -13.33
N MET A 300 -2.93 -4.18 -14.64
CA MET A 300 -3.63 -4.96 -15.67
C MET A 300 -2.69 -5.78 -16.55
N GLU A 301 -1.52 -5.24 -16.86
CA GLU A 301 -0.50 -5.94 -17.61
C GLU A 301 0.19 -6.93 -16.66
N ARG A 302 0.00 -8.23 -16.92
CA ARG A 302 0.85 -9.25 -16.30
C ARG A 302 2.28 -8.94 -16.72
N SER A 303 3.18 -8.77 -15.76
CA SER A 303 4.59 -8.54 -16.06
C SER A 303 5.13 -9.75 -16.84
N SER A 304 5.24 -9.63 -18.16
CA SER A 304 5.76 -10.65 -19.07
C SER A 304 7.27 -10.87 -18.93
N ASN A 305 7.91 -10.30 -17.91
CA ASN A 305 9.36 -10.30 -17.75
C ASN A 305 9.76 -11.29 -16.65
N ASN A 306 9.54 -12.57 -16.93
CA ASN A 306 10.33 -13.68 -16.38
C ASN A 306 10.81 -14.49 -17.59
N SER A 307 11.89 -14.03 -18.21
CA SER A 307 12.73 -14.77 -19.15
C SER A 307 14.17 -14.68 -18.70
#